data_AF-A0A817N580-F1
#
_entry.id   AF-A0A817N580-F1
#
_cell.length_a   1.000
_cell.length_b   1.000
_cell.length_c   1.000
_cell.angle_alpha   90.00
_cell.angle_beta   90.00
_cell.angle_gamma   90.00
#
_symmetry.space_group_name_H-M   'P 1'
#
loop_
_entity.id
_entity.type
_entity.pdbx_description
1 polymer ?
#
loop_
_entity_poly.entity_id
_entity_poly.type
_entity_poly.pdbx_seq_one_letter_code
_entity_poly.pdbx_strand_id
1 'polypeptide(L)'
;MNNIRREEMYWLNPNWVQPVRKSNMAPTYWQRLFMTKVFNIRRDLYDYLLTIIVVLLGLISQFLYWLVFDSFGRYENRSKRKLKCIEDQKDGEYNAIIIGTGFSGIGTAIKLKKHGMNNYILIERHGHVGGTWYANKYPGCACDVPSNLYSYSFEPNPKWSHYFSRQPEIAEYLEYCTDKYNIRRHIQFNTNVTQLKWIEER
;
A
#
# COMPACT_ATOMS: atom_id res chain seq x y z
N MET A 1 -39.60 -10.71 20.98
CA MET A 1 -38.78 -11.54 21.89
C MET A 1 -37.75 -12.31 21.08
N ASN A 2 -36.49 -11.85 21.20
CA ASN A 2 -35.20 -12.53 21.05
C ASN A 2 -35.15 -13.94 20.43
N ASN A 3 -34.41 -14.09 19.32
CA ASN A 3 -33.11 -14.78 19.32
C ASN A 3 -32.52 -14.85 17.89
N ILE A 4 -31.56 -13.97 17.57
CA ILE A 4 -30.65 -14.18 16.45
C ILE A 4 -29.38 -14.77 17.05
N ARG A 5 -29.18 -16.07 16.83
CA ARG A 5 -27.93 -16.76 17.13
C ARG A 5 -26.85 -16.26 16.18
N ARG A 6 -25.70 -15.92 16.77
CA ARG A 6 -24.44 -15.64 16.08
C ARG A 6 -23.89 -16.96 15.53
N GLU A 7 -23.89 -17.10 14.21
CA GLU A 7 -23.09 -18.07 13.47
C GLU A 7 -22.38 -17.28 12.37
N GLU A 8 -21.13 -16.88 12.58
CA GLU A 8 -19.89 -17.64 12.34
C GLU A 8 -19.18 -17.09 11.10
N MET A 9 -18.12 -16.34 11.41
CA MET A 9 -17.28 -15.54 10.53
C MET A 9 -16.18 -16.44 9.98
N TYR A 10 -16.47 -17.18 8.90
CA TYR A 10 -15.49 -18.05 8.24
C TYR A 10 -14.68 -17.29 7.18
N TRP A 11 -13.57 -16.66 7.60
CA TRP A 11 -12.51 -16.21 6.69
C TRP A 11 -11.09 -16.58 7.15
N LEU A 12 -10.93 -17.67 7.89
CA LEU A 12 -9.61 -18.24 8.16
C LEU A 12 -9.62 -19.72 7.79
N ASN A 13 -9.03 -20.03 6.63
CA ASN A 13 -8.68 -21.39 6.26
C ASN A 13 -7.58 -21.87 7.25
N PRO A 14 -7.85 -22.90 8.08
CA PRO A 14 -6.93 -23.34 9.13
C PRO A 14 -5.65 -23.99 8.60
N ASN A 15 -5.56 -24.31 7.30
CA ASN A 15 -4.39 -24.94 6.70
C ASN A 15 -3.24 -23.97 6.36
N TRP A 16 -3.38 -22.67 6.65
CA TRP A 16 -2.33 -21.66 6.45
C TRP A 16 -1.56 -21.28 7.72
N VAL A 17 -1.86 -21.92 8.86
CA VAL A 17 -1.09 -21.76 10.09
C VAL A 17 0.00 -22.82 10.12
N GLN A 18 1.19 -22.48 9.61
CA GLN A 18 2.39 -23.27 9.86
C GLN A 18 2.66 -23.29 11.37
N PRO A 19 2.93 -24.46 11.99
CA PRO A 19 3.31 -24.50 13.39
C PRO A 19 4.67 -23.80 13.53
N VAL A 20 4.67 -22.64 14.17
CA VAL A 20 5.91 -21.99 14.60
C VAL A 20 6.53 -22.92 15.65
N ARG A 21 7.56 -23.67 15.24
CA ARG A 21 8.44 -24.39 16.15
C ARG A 21 9.00 -23.36 17.12
N LYS A 22 8.50 -23.31 18.36
CA LYS A 22 9.16 -22.57 19.43
C LYS A 22 10.54 -23.21 19.61
N SER A 23 11.56 -22.63 18.99
CA SER A 23 12.93 -22.91 19.35
C SER A 23 13.10 -22.40 20.77
N ASN A 24 13.07 -23.31 21.75
CA ASN A 24 13.61 -23.04 23.07
C ASN A 24 15.14 -22.93 22.91
N MET A 25 15.60 -21.81 22.35
CA MET A 25 16.99 -21.41 22.50
C MET A 25 17.12 -20.97 23.95
N ALA A 26 17.60 -21.89 24.79
CA ALA A 26 18.19 -21.50 26.06
C ALA A 26 19.24 -20.42 25.75
N PRO A 27 19.32 -19.34 26.55
CA PRO A 27 20.20 -18.24 26.24
C PRO A 27 21.63 -18.75 26.09
N THR A 28 22.26 -18.41 24.97
CA THR A 28 23.66 -18.78 24.72
C THR A 28 24.53 -18.22 25.84
N TYR A 29 25.71 -18.80 26.06
CA TYR A 29 26.67 -18.42 27.10
C TYR A 29 26.85 -16.88 27.21
N TRP A 30 26.78 -16.17 26.07
CA TRP A 30 26.84 -14.72 25.96
C TRP A 30 25.60 -13.96 26.48
N GLN A 31 24.40 -14.50 26.32
CA GLN A 31 23.16 -13.90 26.86
C GLN A 31 23.08 -14.05 28.39
N ARG A 32 23.62 -15.14 28.97
CA ARG A 32 23.80 -15.22 30.42
C ARG A 32 24.85 -14.24 30.90
N LEU A 33 26.01 -14.14 30.25
CA LEU A 33 27.04 -13.17 30.63
C LEU A 33 26.55 -11.71 30.59
N PHE A 34 25.70 -11.36 29.63
CA PHE A 34 25.11 -10.02 29.54
C PHE A 34 24.14 -9.75 30.69
N MET A 35 23.30 -10.72 31.06
CA MET A 35 22.36 -10.58 32.18
C MET A 35 23.05 -10.61 33.56
N THR A 36 24.13 -11.38 33.75
CA THR A 36 24.84 -11.43 35.05
C THR A 36 25.76 -10.23 35.27
N LYS A 37 26.23 -9.55 34.22
CA LYS A 37 27.05 -8.32 34.35
C LYS A 37 26.21 -7.04 34.50
N VAL A 38 24.99 -7.00 33.99
CA VAL A 38 24.11 -5.82 34.12
C VAL A 38 23.52 -5.68 35.53
N PHE A 39 23.51 -6.75 36.34
CA PHE A 39 22.86 -6.76 37.66
C PHE A 39 23.80 -6.78 38.87
N ASN A 40 25.08 -6.44 38.71
CA ASN A 40 25.99 -6.27 39.84
C ASN A 40 26.78 -4.95 39.69
N ILE A 41 26.06 -3.85 39.89
CA ILE A 41 26.57 -2.49 39.69
C ILE A 41 27.28 -2.02 40.97
N ARG A 42 28.61 -2.15 41.00
CA ARG A 42 29.42 -1.10 41.63
C ARG A 42 29.36 0.09 40.68
N ARG A 43 28.79 1.22 41.13
CA ARG A 43 28.65 2.44 40.31
C ARG A 43 30.01 3.11 40.16
N ASP A 44 30.82 2.59 39.24
CA ASP A 44 32.06 3.24 38.85
C ASP A 44 31.81 4.18 37.67
N LEU A 45 32.50 5.32 37.66
CA LEU A 45 32.39 6.37 36.62
C LEU A 45 32.54 5.82 35.19
N TYR A 46 33.26 4.70 35.05
CA TYR A 46 33.51 4.00 33.80
C TYR A 46 32.26 3.37 33.17
N ASP A 47 31.28 2.91 33.96
CA ASP A 47 30.06 2.29 33.43
C ASP A 47 29.16 3.34 32.75
N TYR A 48 29.10 4.54 33.33
CA TYR A 48 28.38 5.68 32.73
C TYR A 48 29.08 6.17 31.46
N LEU A 49 30.41 6.29 31.50
CA LEU A 49 31.20 6.69 30.34
C LEU A 49 31.02 5.72 29.16
N LEU A 50 31.07 4.40 29.45
CA LEU A 50 30.88 3.36 28.44
C LEU A 50 29.46 3.40 27.84
N THR A 51 28.45 3.62 28.68
CA THR A 51 27.06 3.74 28.21
C THR A 51 26.87 4.95 27.29
N ILE A 52 27.44 6.11 27.66
CA ILE A 52 27.40 7.33 26.83
C ILE A 52 28.10 7.08 25.49
N ILE A 53 29.27 6.45 25.48
CA ILE A 53 30.01 6.13 24.25
C ILE A 53 29.18 5.22 23.33
N VAL A 54 28.54 4.16 23.86
CA VAL A 54 27.72 3.24 23.05
C VAL A 54 26.50 3.95 22.44
N VAL A 55 25.84 4.82 23.20
CA VAL A 55 24.70 5.61 22.70
C VAL A 55 25.15 6.57 21.60
N LEU A 56 26.27 7.26 21.80
CA LEU A 56 26.82 8.19 20.80
C LEU A 56 27.25 7.45 19.52
N LEU A 57 27.92 6.29 19.64
CA LEU A 57 28.27 5.45 18.50
C LEU A 57 27.02 4.96 17.76
N GLY A 58 25.95 4.62 18.47
CA GLY A 58 24.67 4.24 17.86
C GLY A 58 24.02 5.39 17.08
N LEU A 59 23.98 6.60 17.67
CA LEU A 59 23.41 7.79 17.02
C LEU A 59 24.26 8.23 15.82
N ILE A 60 25.59 8.20 15.95
CA ILE A 60 26.52 8.52 14.86
C ILE A 60 26.40 7.49 13.74
N SER A 61 26.31 6.19 14.07
CA SER A 61 26.08 5.13 13.09
C SER A 61 24.74 5.31 12.36
N GLN A 62 23.66 5.68 13.08
CA GLN A 62 22.37 5.95 12.47
C GLN A 62 22.41 7.17 11.54
N PHE A 63 23.08 8.25 11.95
CA PHE A 63 23.26 9.45 11.15
C PHE A 63 24.15 9.19 9.93
N LEU A 64 25.24 8.44 10.09
CA LEU A 64 26.13 8.07 8.99
C LEU A 64 25.47 7.07 8.04
N TYR A 65 24.66 6.15 8.54
CA TYR A 65 23.85 5.29 7.70
C TYR A 65 22.87 6.13 6.88
N TRP A 66 22.16 7.07 7.51
CA TRP A 66 21.32 8.02 6.79
C TRP A 66 22.12 8.82 5.75
N LEU A 67 23.27 9.40 6.12
CA LEU A 67 24.09 10.22 5.24
C LEU A 67 24.73 9.44 4.09
N VAL A 68 25.23 8.23 4.33
CA VAL A 68 25.78 7.36 3.29
C VAL A 68 24.66 6.86 2.38
N PHE A 69 23.51 6.48 2.93
CA PHE A 69 22.40 5.98 2.12
C PHE A 69 21.61 7.09 1.42
N ASP A 70 21.73 8.35 1.85
CA ASP A 70 21.21 9.54 1.18
C ASP A 70 22.21 10.06 0.12
N SER A 71 23.51 10.07 0.44
CA SER A 71 24.58 10.51 -0.47
C SER A 71 24.90 9.49 -1.58
N PHE A 72 24.81 8.18 -1.28
CA PHE A 72 24.75 7.10 -2.29
C PHE A 72 23.31 6.71 -2.63
N GLY A 73 22.34 7.44 -2.09
CA GLY A 73 20.92 7.27 -2.32
C GLY A 73 20.64 7.41 -3.79
N ARG A 74 20.31 6.29 -4.40
CA ARG A 74 19.67 6.15 -5.70
C ARG A 74 18.28 6.80 -5.68
N TYR A 75 18.21 8.10 -5.36
CA TYR A 75 17.02 8.92 -5.33
C TYR A 75 17.02 9.95 -6.46
N GLU A 76 17.74 9.68 -7.54
CA GLU A 76 17.53 10.37 -8.80
C GLU A 76 17.15 9.40 -9.92
N ASN A 77 16.03 9.72 -10.58
CA ASN A 77 15.70 9.37 -11.96
C ASN A 77 15.25 7.94 -12.32
N ARG A 78 14.47 7.23 -11.48
CA ARG A 78 13.59 6.16 -12.01
C ARG A 78 12.39 6.71 -12.80
N SER A 79 12.03 7.98 -12.57
CA SER A 79 10.85 8.64 -13.16
C SER A 79 11.03 9.09 -14.64
N LYS A 80 12.22 8.99 -15.23
CA LYS A 80 12.50 9.47 -16.59
C LYS A 80 12.71 8.36 -17.64
N ARG A 81 12.43 7.09 -17.32
CA ARG A 81 12.17 6.12 -18.40
C ARG A 81 10.86 6.54 -19.04
N LYS A 82 10.95 7.30 -20.14
CA LYS A 82 9.83 7.56 -21.03
C LYS A 82 9.27 6.17 -21.37
N LEU A 83 8.08 5.85 -20.87
CA LEU A 83 7.38 4.63 -21.24
C LEU A 83 7.28 4.71 -22.75
N LYS A 84 8.04 3.88 -23.45
CA LYS A 84 8.06 3.87 -24.89
C LYS A 84 6.69 3.31 -25.27
N CYS A 85 5.85 4.13 -25.89
CA CYS A 85 4.66 3.60 -26.54
C CYS A 85 5.14 2.54 -27.53
N ILE A 86 4.63 1.32 -27.38
CA ILE A 86 4.92 0.24 -28.31
C ILE A 86 4.22 0.67 -29.60
N GLU A 87 5.00 1.10 -30.60
CA GLU A 87 4.48 1.61 -31.88
C GLU A 87 3.96 0.48 -32.77
N ASP A 88 4.30 -0.78 -32.47
CA ASP A 88 3.94 -1.96 -33.25
C ASP A 88 2.75 -2.71 -32.62
N GLN A 89 1.60 -2.05 -32.54
CA GLN A 89 0.37 -2.67 -32.03
C GLN A 89 -0.52 -3.15 -33.18
N LYS A 90 -0.83 -4.46 -33.17
CA LYS A 90 -1.90 -5.04 -33.98
C LYS A 90 -3.27 -4.58 -33.46
N ASP A 91 -4.21 -4.40 -34.37
CA ASP A 91 -5.60 -4.07 -34.05
C ASP A 91 -6.18 -5.08 -33.05
N GLY A 92 -6.68 -4.60 -31.91
CA GLY A 92 -7.35 -5.40 -30.88
C GLY A 92 -6.51 -5.70 -29.62
N GLU A 93 -5.26 -5.25 -29.54
CA GLU A 93 -4.40 -5.48 -28.36
C GLU A 93 -4.26 -4.25 -27.47
N TYR A 94 -4.28 -4.43 -26.14
CA TYR A 94 -4.05 -3.35 -25.17
C TYR A 94 -2.60 -3.34 -24.69
N ASN A 95 -2.01 -2.14 -24.49
CA ASN A 95 -0.68 -2.01 -23.88
C ASN A 95 -0.69 -2.32 -22.38
N ALA A 96 -1.85 -2.11 -21.74
CA ALA A 96 -2.04 -2.38 -20.33
C ALA A 96 -3.49 -2.80 -20.06
N ILE A 97 -3.64 -3.76 -19.15
CA ILE A 97 -4.92 -4.14 -18.56
C ILE A 97 -4.83 -3.82 -17.07
N ILE A 98 -5.77 -3.04 -16.58
CA ILE A 98 -5.89 -2.67 -15.18
C ILE A 98 -7.10 -3.40 -14.60
N ILE A 99 -6.91 -4.13 -13.52
CA ILE A 99 -8.01 -4.89 -12.88
C ILE A 99 -8.45 -4.12 -11.63
N GLY A 100 -9.71 -3.66 -11.65
CA GLY A 100 -10.34 -2.89 -10.59
C GLY A 100 -10.31 -1.38 -10.81
N THR A 101 -11.34 -0.70 -10.31
CA THR A 101 -11.58 0.75 -10.44
C THR A 101 -11.66 1.44 -9.08
N GLY A 102 -10.83 0.99 -8.13
CA GLY A 102 -10.54 1.73 -6.91
C GLY A 102 -9.50 2.84 -7.14
N PHE A 103 -9.00 3.43 -6.04
CA PHE A 103 -7.98 4.48 -6.08
C PHE A 103 -6.74 4.09 -6.91
N SER A 104 -6.26 2.85 -6.78
CA SER A 104 -5.10 2.38 -7.53
C SER A 104 -5.37 2.30 -9.03
N GLY A 105 -6.49 1.69 -9.44
CA GLY A 105 -6.82 1.51 -10.85
C GLY A 105 -7.07 2.82 -11.59
N ILE A 106 -7.89 3.70 -11.00
CA ILE A 106 -8.18 5.03 -11.55
C ILE A 106 -6.91 5.89 -11.58
N GLY A 107 -6.11 5.86 -10.52
CA GLY A 107 -4.84 6.61 -10.44
C GLY A 107 -3.83 6.15 -11.50
N THR A 108 -3.71 4.84 -11.71
CA THR A 108 -2.87 4.26 -12.78
C THR A 108 -3.35 4.72 -14.15
N ALA A 109 -4.65 4.62 -14.45
CA ALA A 109 -5.21 5.03 -15.73
C ALA A 109 -4.96 6.52 -16.03
N ILE A 110 -5.15 7.39 -15.04
CA ILE A 110 -4.85 8.83 -15.15
C ILE A 110 -3.37 9.06 -15.46
N LYS A 111 -2.47 8.33 -14.80
CA LYS A 111 -1.03 8.43 -15.07
C LYS A 111 -0.66 7.92 -16.46
N LEU A 112 -1.19 6.77 -16.90
CA LEU A 112 -0.97 6.25 -18.25
C LEU A 112 -1.37 7.27 -19.31
N LYS A 113 -2.57 7.85 -19.16
CA LYS A 113 -3.10 8.91 -20.02
C LYS A 113 -2.20 10.15 -20.03
N LYS A 114 -1.74 10.61 -18.86
CA LYS A 114 -0.82 11.75 -18.74
C LYS A 114 0.52 11.49 -19.46
N HIS A 115 0.94 10.23 -19.56
CA HIS A 115 2.14 9.82 -20.29
C HIS A 115 1.90 9.51 -21.77
N GLY A 116 0.70 9.79 -22.31
CA GLY A 116 0.36 9.57 -23.72
C GLY A 116 0.05 8.12 -24.08
N MET A 117 0.00 7.21 -23.10
CA MET A 117 -0.41 5.83 -23.32
C MET A 117 -1.94 5.75 -23.17
N ASN A 118 -2.65 5.75 -24.30
CA ASN A 118 -4.11 5.75 -24.32
C ASN A 118 -4.73 4.39 -24.65
N ASN A 119 -3.93 3.43 -25.10
CA ASN A 119 -4.41 2.09 -25.43
C ASN A 119 -4.32 1.16 -24.22
N TYR A 120 -5.28 1.29 -23.31
CA TYR A 120 -5.45 0.46 -22.13
C TYR A 120 -6.94 0.24 -21.84
N ILE A 121 -7.22 -0.79 -21.05
CA ILE A 121 -8.56 -1.12 -20.56
C ILE A 121 -8.54 -1.33 -19.05
N LEU A 122 -9.60 -0.89 -18.37
CA LEU A 122 -9.88 -1.23 -16.98
C LEU A 122 -11.00 -2.28 -16.96
N ILE A 123 -10.81 -3.35 -16.21
CA ILE A 123 -11.84 -4.38 -16.00
C ILE A 123 -12.35 -4.27 -14.56
N GLU A 124 -13.65 -4.04 -14.40
CA GLU A 124 -14.30 -3.89 -13.10
C GLU A 124 -15.41 -4.93 -12.93
N ARG A 125 -15.39 -5.61 -11.78
CA ARG A 125 -16.37 -6.64 -11.46
C ARG A 125 -17.74 -6.05 -11.12
N HIS A 126 -17.76 -4.84 -10.59
CA HIS A 126 -18.96 -4.12 -10.21
C HIS A 126 -19.55 -3.30 -11.38
N GLY A 127 -20.79 -2.84 -11.20
CA GLY A 127 -21.46 -1.95 -12.16
C GLY A 127 -21.05 -0.48 -12.06
N HIS A 128 -20.14 -0.15 -11.15
CA HIS A 128 -19.72 1.23 -10.90
C HIS A 128 -18.28 1.30 -10.39
N VAL A 129 -17.68 2.50 -10.48
CA VAL A 129 -16.37 2.78 -9.91
C VAL A 129 -16.43 2.95 -8.40
N GLY A 130 -15.28 2.79 -7.73
CA GLY A 130 -15.13 3.07 -6.30
C GLY A 130 -14.33 2.00 -5.54
N GLY A 131 -14.21 0.79 -6.07
CA GLY A 131 -13.50 -0.32 -5.43
C GLY A 131 -14.04 -0.56 -4.01
N THR A 132 -13.18 -0.45 -2.99
CA THR A 132 -13.55 -0.52 -1.57
C THR A 132 -14.74 0.37 -1.23
N TRP A 133 -14.76 1.59 -1.76
CA TRP A 133 -15.82 2.57 -1.49
C TRP A 133 -17.09 2.29 -2.28
N TYR A 134 -17.07 1.43 -3.29
CA TYR A 134 -18.30 0.93 -3.89
C TYR A 134 -18.84 -0.30 -3.15
N ALA A 135 -17.94 -1.22 -2.78
CA ALA A 135 -18.29 -2.51 -2.19
C ALA A 135 -18.83 -2.40 -0.76
N ASN A 136 -18.40 -1.40 0.02
CA ASN A 136 -18.79 -1.23 1.41
C ASN A 136 -19.87 -0.14 1.53
N LYS A 137 -21.06 -0.48 2.02
CA LYS A 137 -22.19 0.47 2.21
C LYS A 137 -22.87 0.33 3.57
N TYR A 138 -22.15 -0.17 4.58
CA TYR A 138 -22.72 -0.30 5.92
C TYR A 138 -22.79 1.06 6.64
N PRO A 139 -23.75 1.26 7.56
CA PRO A 139 -23.88 2.51 8.31
C PRO A 139 -22.59 2.87 9.07
N GLY A 140 -22.14 4.12 8.92
CA GLY A 140 -20.91 4.60 9.58
C GLY A 140 -19.60 4.27 8.84
N CYS A 141 -19.66 3.69 7.64
CA CYS A 141 -18.45 3.48 6.83
C CYS A 141 -17.75 4.82 6.51
N ALA A 142 -16.51 4.95 6.95
CA ALA A 142 -15.68 6.15 6.82
C ALA A 142 -14.19 5.78 6.73
N CYS A 143 -13.38 6.72 6.27
CA CYS A 143 -11.92 6.58 6.26
C CYS A 143 -11.32 6.94 7.61
N ASP A 144 -10.27 6.23 8.01
CA ASP A 144 -9.45 6.50 9.20
C ASP A 144 -8.31 7.51 8.93
N VAL A 145 -8.08 7.86 7.67
CA VAL A 145 -7.13 8.88 7.24
C VAL A 145 -7.84 10.24 7.16
N PRO A 146 -7.19 11.34 7.63
CA PRO A 146 -7.72 12.68 7.43
C PRO A 146 -8.04 12.96 5.96
N SER A 147 -9.22 13.50 5.68
CA SER A 147 -9.79 13.63 4.33
C SER A 147 -8.87 14.40 3.37
N ASN A 148 -8.21 15.44 3.85
CA ASN A 148 -7.24 16.23 3.09
C ASN A 148 -6.04 15.39 2.60
N LEU A 149 -5.69 14.32 3.30
CA LEU A 149 -4.63 13.38 2.91
C LEU A 149 -5.16 12.19 2.08
N TYR A 150 -6.47 11.99 2.03
CA TYR A 150 -7.11 10.89 1.32
C TYR A 150 -7.67 11.31 -0.05
N SER A 151 -6.85 12.04 -0.81
CA SER A 151 -7.10 12.44 -2.19
C SER A 151 -5.84 12.24 -3.03
N TYR A 152 -5.97 12.21 -4.36
CA TYR A 152 -4.80 12.20 -5.22
C TYR A 152 -4.01 13.49 -5.02
N SER A 153 -2.69 13.38 -4.89
CA SER A 153 -1.81 14.54 -4.73
C SER A 153 -1.88 15.54 -5.89
N PHE A 154 -2.32 15.10 -7.07
CA PHE A 154 -2.52 15.94 -8.25
C PHE A 154 -3.98 16.41 -8.42
N GLU A 155 -4.90 15.95 -7.59
CA GLU A 155 -6.32 16.30 -7.62
C GLU A 155 -6.87 16.37 -6.18
N PRO A 156 -6.40 17.32 -5.36
CA PRO A 156 -6.91 17.50 -4.00
C PRO A 156 -8.39 17.91 -4.03
N ASN A 157 -9.16 17.45 -3.06
CA ASN A 157 -10.57 17.81 -2.94
C ASN A 157 -10.80 18.83 -1.80
N PRO A 158 -11.08 20.11 -2.09
CA PRO A 158 -11.37 21.10 -1.06
C PRO A 158 -12.80 21.01 -0.50
N LYS A 159 -13.65 20.17 -1.10
CA LYS A 159 -15.09 20.07 -0.77
C LYS A 159 -15.39 19.02 0.31
N TRP A 160 -14.36 18.45 0.95
CA TRP A 160 -14.57 17.52 2.06
C TRP A 160 -15.39 18.19 3.18
N SER A 161 -16.53 17.59 3.50
CA SER A 161 -17.48 18.01 4.52
C SER A 161 -17.10 17.54 5.93
N HIS A 162 -16.28 16.50 6.03
CA HIS A 162 -15.82 15.92 7.29
C HIS A 162 -14.30 15.82 7.35
N TYR A 163 -13.74 15.91 8.57
CA TYR A 163 -12.31 15.66 8.80
C TYR A 163 -11.90 14.21 8.48
N PHE A 164 -12.83 13.28 8.66
CA PHE A 164 -12.74 11.89 8.22
C PHE A 164 -13.90 11.59 7.26
N SER A 165 -13.61 11.58 5.95
CA SER A 165 -14.65 11.46 4.92
C SER A 165 -15.41 10.15 5.05
N ARG A 166 -16.73 10.24 4.85
CA ARG A 166 -17.61 9.08 4.81
C ARG A 166 -17.56 8.41 3.44
N GLN A 167 -17.93 7.14 3.39
CA GLN A 167 -17.91 6.37 2.15
C GLN A 167 -18.61 7.05 0.95
N PRO A 168 -19.81 7.66 1.08
CA PRO A 168 -20.50 8.26 -0.08
C PRO A 168 -19.68 9.38 -0.72
N GLU A 169 -19.01 10.17 0.11
CA GLU A 169 -18.22 11.32 -0.32
C GLU A 169 -16.93 10.89 -1.04
N ILE A 170 -16.31 9.81 -0.57
CA ILE A 170 -15.12 9.23 -1.21
C ILE A 170 -15.50 8.54 -2.53
N ALA A 171 -16.65 7.87 -2.57
CA ALA A 171 -17.18 7.30 -3.79
C ALA A 171 -17.44 8.39 -4.84
N GLU A 172 -18.11 9.48 -4.46
CA GLU A 172 -18.35 10.64 -5.32
C GLU A 172 -17.05 11.27 -5.83
N TYR A 173 -16.03 11.38 -4.96
CA TYR A 173 -14.71 11.86 -5.37
C TYR A 173 -14.06 10.98 -6.45
N LEU A 174 -14.13 9.65 -6.31
CA LEU A 174 -13.60 8.73 -7.32
C LEU A 174 -14.39 8.79 -8.64
N GLU A 175 -15.70 8.97 -8.57
CA GLU A 175 -16.56 9.19 -9.73
C GLU A 175 -16.16 10.47 -10.47
N TYR A 176 -16.03 11.58 -9.73
CA TYR A 176 -15.55 12.86 -10.24
C TYR A 176 -14.21 12.73 -10.96
N CYS A 177 -13.22 12.07 -10.35
CA CYS A 177 -11.93 11.86 -10.99
C CYS A 177 -12.05 11.00 -12.26
N THR A 178 -12.85 9.94 -12.22
CA THR A 178 -13.07 9.06 -13.38
C THR A 178 -13.62 9.84 -14.57
N ASP A 179 -14.57 10.74 -14.33
CA ASP A 179 -15.23 11.52 -15.37
C ASP A 179 -14.38 12.71 -15.83
N LYS A 180 -13.76 13.45 -14.90
CA LYS A 180 -12.86 14.59 -15.20
C LYS A 180 -11.73 14.19 -16.15
N TYR A 181 -11.11 13.03 -15.90
CA TYR A 181 -10.00 12.55 -16.71
C TYR A 181 -10.46 11.67 -17.89
N ASN A 182 -11.78 11.57 -18.13
CA ASN A 182 -12.39 10.78 -19.20
C ASN A 182 -11.83 9.34 -19.23
N ILE A 183 -11.83 8.70 -18.06
CA ILE A 183 -11.40 7.32 -17.84
C ILE A 183 -12.56 6.36 -18.05
N ARG A 184 -13.81 6.77 -17.77
CA ARG A 184 -15.00 5.91 -17.82
C ARG A 184 -15.15 5.12 -19.13
N ARG A 185 -14.82 5.74 -20.27
CA ARG A 185 -14.84 5.11 -21.61
C ARG A 185 -13.85 3.94 -21.78
N HIS A 186 -12.86 3.82 -20.90
CA HIS A 186 -11.87 2.73 -20.90
C HIS A 186 -12.26 1.61 -19.93
N ILE A 187 -13.40 1.73 -19.23
CA ILE A 187 -13.82 0.78 -18.21
C ILE A 187 -14.85 -0.19 -18.78
N GLN A 188 -14.58 -1.48 -18.63
CA GLN A 188 -15.56 -2.54 -18.82
C GLN A 188 -16.09 -3.00 -17.45
N PHE A 189 -17.31 -2.57 -17.15
CA PHE A 189 -18.02 -2.92 -15.91
C PHE A 189 -18.60 -4.34 -15.95
N ASN A 190 -19.09 -4.81 -14.80
CA ASN A 190 -19.75 -6.10 -14.63
C ASN A 190 -18.94 -7.29 -15.19
N THR A 191 -17.62 -7.19 -15.16
CA THR A 191 -16.71 -8.17 -15.76
C THR A 191 -15.72 -8.65 -14.71
N ASN A 192 -15.79 -9.94 -14.40
CA ASN A 192 -14.90 -10.56 -13.42
C ASN A 192 -13.75 -11.29 -14.14
N VAL A 193 -12.51 -10.91 -13.86
CA VAL A 193 -11.33 -11.62 -14.37
C VAL A 193 -11.16 -12.91 -13.58
N THR A 194 -11.21 -14.05 -14.25
CA THR A 194 -11.10 -15.38 -13.62
C THR A 194 -9.70 -15.97 -13.72
N GLN A 195 -8.94 -15.62 -14.76
CA GLN A 195 -7.62 -16.16 -15.01
C GLN A 195 -6.76 -15.15 -15.78
N LEU A 196 -5.46 -15.14 -15.49
CA LEU A 196 -4.43 -14.51 -16.28
C LEU A 196 -3.39 -15.56 -16.62
N LYS A 197 -3.05 -15.69 -17.90
CA LYS A 197 -2.02 -16.62 -18.37
C LYS A 197 -0.94 -15.83 -19.08
N TRP A 198 0.29 -15.97 -18.61
CA TRP A 198 1.46 -15.45 -19.31
C TRP A 198 1.76 -16.34 -20.53
N ILE A 199 2.08 -15.70 -21.66
CA ILE A 199 2.47 -16.38 -22.90
C ILE A 199 3.90 -15.93 -23.19
N GLU A 200 4.86 -16.87 -23.12
CA GLU A 200 6.30 -16.58 -23.27
C GLU A 200 6.69 -16.29 -24.71
N GLU A 201 6.02 -16.92 -25.67
CA GLU A 201 6.34 -16.85 -27.09
C GLU A 201 5.26 -16.06 -27.83
N ARG A 202 5.70 -15.00 -28.51
CA ARG A 202 4.86 -14.21 -29.42
C ARG A 202 5.58 -13.99 -30.73
#